data_AF-A0A1L3MTU8-F1
#
_entry.id   AF-A0A1L3MTU8-F1
#
_cell.length_a   1.000
_cell.length_b   1.000
_cell.length_c   1.000
_cell.angle_alpha   90.00
_cell.angle_beta   90.00
_cell.angle_gamma   90.00
#
_symmetry.space_group_name_H-M   'P 1'
#
loop_
_entity.id
_entity.type
_entity.pdbx_description
1 polymer ?
#
loop_
_entity_poly.entity_id
_entity_poly.type
_entity_poly.pdbx_seq_one_letter_code
_entity_poly.pdbx_strand_id
1 'polypeptide(L)'
;MTGSSQMTSKTEAILWSIALPGFAQILNKKFLKGIVFIFLEFLINVNSHFNSAIMASFLGEIDRAFQVVNFQWLMFYPCVYMFAMWDAFKDAEGEVAKFSFLPFVCSAYSVTVGLMYSPLIKIKGVVLGPIWAPMLALLPGLFIGFVIMTVVKIFSR
;
A
#
# COMPACT_ATOMS: atom_id res chain seq x y z
N MET A 1 23.58 22.57 -21.34
CA MET A 1 22.71 22.91 -20.20
C MET A 1 22.17 21.61 -19.62
N THR A 2 22.90 21.03 -18.67
CA THR A 2 22.51 19.81 -17.97
C THR A 2 21.40 20.16 -16.99
N GLY A 3 20.14 19.90 -17.36
CA GLY A 3 19.01 20.03 -16.44
C GLY A 3 19.26 19.11 -15.26
N SER A 4 19.44 19.67 -14.07
CA SER A 4 19.40 18.91 -12.82
C SER A 4 18.12 18.10 -12.84
N SER A 5 18.20 16.77 -12.91
CA SER A 5 16.98 15.98 -12.77
C SER A 5 16.53 16.07 -11.33
N GLN A 6 15.59 16.98 -11.11
CA GLN A 6 14.93 17.16 -9.84
C GLN A 6 14.24 15.84 -9.50
N MET A 7 14.64 15.23 -8.39
CA MET A 7 13.94 14.06 -7.87
C MET A 7 12.59 14.53 -7.32
N THR A 8 11.60 13.65 -7.33
CA THR A 8 10.28 13.97 -6.79
C THR A 8 10.37 14.34 -5.31
N SER A 9 9.51 15.26 -4.87
CA SER A 9 9.31 15.47 -3.43
C SER A 9 8.76 14.20 -2.75
N LYS A 10 8.96 14.05 -1.43
CA LYS A 10 8.46 12.88 -0.69
C LYS A 10 6.94 12.72 -0.79
N THR A 11 6.21 13.84 -0.80
CA THR A 11 4.74 13.86 -0.97
C THR A 11 4.35 13.44 -2.38
N GLU A 12 5.00 13.98 -3.41
CA GLU A 12 4.76 13.59 -4.80
C GLU A 12 5.03 12.10 -5.02
N ALA A 13 6.15 11.59 -4.48
CA ALA A 13 6.50 10.17 -4.56
C ALA A 13 5.42 9.27 -3.95
N ILE A 14 4.88 9.64 -2.78
CA ILE A 14 3.78 8.91 -2.13
C ILE A 14 2.51 8.97 -2.99
N LEU A 15 2.10 10.15 -3.45
CA LEU A 15 0.86 10.32 -4.22
C LEU A 15 0.89 9.53 -5.53
N TRP A 16 2.01 9.56 -6.26
CA TRP A 16 2.16 8.74 -7.46
C TRP A 16 2.20 7.25 -7.17
N SER A 17 2.82 6.84 -6.06
CA SER A 17 2.81 5.43 -5.64
C SER A 17 1.42 4.96 -5.21
N ILE A 18 0.58 5.86 -4.68
CA ILE A 18 -0.82 5.55 -4.36
C ILE A 18 -1.63 5.30 -5.64
N ALA A 19 -1.44 6.17 -6.65
CA ALA A 19 -2.11 6.02 -7.93
C ALA A 19 -1.66 4.74 -8.65
N LEU A 20 -0.36 4.48 -8.69
CA LEU A 20 0.19 3.26 -9.29
C LEU A 20 1.62 2.97 -8.78
N PRO A 21 1.84 1.87 -8.03
CA PRO A 21 3.17 1.46 -7.60
C PRO A 21 4.18 1.35 -8.75
N GLY A 22 5.30 2.06 -8.63
CA GLY A 22 6.36 2.09 -9.65
C GLY A 22 6.44 3.39 -10.45
N PHE A 23 5.38 4.22 -10.48
CA PHE A 23 5.42 5.51 -11.18
C PHE A 23 6.46 6.46 -10.59
N ALA A 24 6.49 6.60 -9.26
CA ALA A 24 7.48 7.44 -8.59
C ALA A 24 8.92 6.97 -8.85
N GLN A 25 9.16 5.66 -8.96
CA GLN A 25 10.47 5.12 -9.35
C GLN A 25 10.83 5.52 -10.78
N ILE A 26 9.89 5.49 -11.73
CA ILE A 26 10.13 5.96 -13.10
C ILE A 26 10.45 7.46 -13.12
N LEU A 27 9.69 8.28 -12.39
CA LEU A 27 9.93 9.72 -12.28
C LEU A 27 11.32 10.01 -11.70
N ASN A 28 11.78 9.20 -10.75
CA ASN A 28 13.13 9.24 -10.18
C ASN A 28 14.18 8.47 -11.02
N LYS A 29 13.89 8.16 -12.29
CA LYS A 29 14.78 7.48 -13.26
C LYS A 29 15.24 6.07 -12.85
N LYS A 30 14.57 5.43 -11.91
CA LYS A 30 14.81 4.04 -11.48
C LYS A 30 13.94 3.09 -12.29
N PHE A 31 14.16 3.07 -13.61
CA PHE A 31 13.29 2.37 -14.56
C PHE A 31 13.14 0.88 -14.26
N LEU A 32 14.22 0.17 -13.93
CA LEU A 32 14.13 -1.27 -13.63
C LEU A 32 13.19 -1.56 -12.45
N LYS A 33 13.34 -0.80 -11.34
CA LYS A 33 12.45 -0.93 -10.18
C LYS A 33 11.01 -0.55 -10.54
N GLY A 34 10.84 0.58 -11.24
CA GLY A 34 9.53 1.07 -11.65
C GLY A 34 8.78 0.07 -12.51
N ILE A 35 9.43 -0.48 -13.54
CA ILE A 35 8.85 -1.50 -14.42
C ILE A 35 8.49 -2.77 -13.63
N VAL A 36 9.35 -3.23 -12.71
CA VAL A 36 9.05 -4.39 -11.87
C VAL A 36 7.84 -4.15 -10.98
N PHE A 37 7.73 -2.98 -10.32
CA PHE A 37 6.57 -2.67 -9.49
C PHE A 37 5.28 -2.55 -10.29
N ILE A 38 5.32 -1.89 -11.45
CA ILE A 38 4.18 -1.80 -12.35
C ILE A 38 3.75 -3.19 -12.82
N PHE A 39 4.71 -4.03 -13.22
CA PHE A 39 4.44 -5.40 -13.63
C PHE A 39 3.79 -6.21 -12.50
N LEU A 40 4.34 -6.15 -11.28
CA LEU A 40 3.77 -6.84 -10.12
C LEU A 40 2.38 -6.31 -9.75
N GLU A 41 2.17 -4.99 -9.83
CA GLU A 41 0.87 -4.36 -9.62
C GLU A 41 -0.18 -4.95 -10.58
N PHE A 42 0.12 -4.96 -11.88
CA PHE A 42 -0.80 -5.56 -12.87
C PHE A 42 -0.96 -7.08 -12.69
N LEU A 43 0.14 -7.80 -12.43
CA LEU A 43 0.11 -9.25 -12.23
C LEU A 43 -0.80 -9.62 -11.06
N ILE A 44 -0.63 -8.96 -9.91
CA ILE A 44 -1.45 -9.21 -8.73
C ILE A 44 -2.89 -8.78 -8.99
N ASN A 45 -3.12 -7.58 -9.53
CA ASN A 45 -4.45 -7.04 -9.79
C ASN A 45 -5.29 -7.97 -10.68
N VAL A 46 -4.70 -8.44 -11.79
CA VAL A 46 -5.37 -9.33 -12.75
C VAL A 46 -5.65 -10.70 -12.11
N ASN A 47 -4.65 -11.34 -11.50
CA ASN A 47 -4.82 -12.67 -10.93
C ASN A 47 -5.72 -12.68 -9.69
N SER A 48 -5.79 -11.56 -8.96
CA SER A 48 -6.68 -11.42 -7.81
C SER A 48 -8.09 -10.94 -8.17
N HIS A 49 -8.34 -10.53 -9.42
CA HIS A 49 -9.53 -9.79 -9.85
C HIS A 49 -9.79 -8.54 -8.99
N PHE A 50 -8.73 -7.81 -8.61
CA PHE A 50 -8.81 -6.74 -7.62
C PHE A 50 -9.76 -5.62 -8.05
N ASN A 51 -9.61 -5.11 -9.27
CA ASN A 51 -10.46 -4.02 -9.77
C ASN A 51 -11.95 -4.41 -9.83
N SER A 52 -12.26 -5.66 -10.15
CA SER A 52 -13.65 -6.17 -10.12
C SER A 52 -14.20 -6.22 -8.71
N ALA A 53 -13.39 -6.65 -7.73
CA ALA A 53 -13.77 -6.66 -6.32
C ALA A 53 -13.94 -5.25 -5.75
N ILE A 54 -13.10 -4.29 -6.17
CA ILE A 54 -13.25 -2.86 -5.85
C ILE A 54 -14.59 -2.36 -6.38
N MET A 55 -14.87 -2.53 -7.68
CA MET A 55 -16.11 -2.07 -8.29
C MET A 55 -17.34 -2.64 -7.58
N ALA A 56 -17.38 -3.95 -7.33
CA ALA A 56 -18.47 -4.59 -6.60
C ALA A 56 -18.62 -4.01 -5.18
N SER A 57 -17.50 -3.77 -4.48
CA SER A 57 -17.52 -3.21 -3.12
C SER A 57 -18.01 -1.77 -3.07
N PHE A 58 -17.72 -0.96 -4.10
CA PHE A 58 -18.21 0.42 -4.22
C PHE A 58 -19.69 0.49 -4.63
N LEU A 59 -20.20 -0.52 -5.35
CA LEU A 59 -21.62 -0.66 -5.66
C LEU A 59 -22.43 -1.26 -4.49
N GLY A 60 -21.78 -1.63 -3.38
CA GLY A 60 -22.41 -2.27 -2.24
C GLY A 60 -22.68 -3.77 -2.41
N GLU A 61 -22.22 -4.37 -3.52
CA GLU A 61 -22.37 -5.80 -3.83
C GLU A 61 -21.28 -6.64 -3.14
N ILE A 62 -21.27 -6.64 -1.80
CA ILE A 62 -20.19 -7.24 -1.00
C ILE A 62 -20.08 -8.76 -1.23
N ASP A 63 -21.20 -9.47 -1.36
CA ASP A 63 -21.18 -10.91 -1.63
C ASP A 63 -20.53 -11.21 -2.99
N ARG A 64 -20.83 -10.39 -4.01
CA ARG A 64 -20.17 -10.49 -5.31
C ARG A 64 -18.68 -10.19 -5.21
N ALA A 65 -18.29 -9.20 -4.40
CA ALA A 65 -16.88 -8.90 -4.18
C ALA A 65 -16.10 -10.10 -3.62
N PHE A 66 -16.70 -10.86 -2.68
CA PHE A 66 -16.09 -12.10 -2.19
C PHE A 66 -16.05 -13.23 -3.22
N GLN A 67 -17.05 -13.33 -4.10
CA GLN A 67 -17.10 -14.36 -5.13
C GLN A 67 -16.07 -14.15 -6.24
N VAL A 68 -15.82 -12.89 -6.62
CA VAL A 68 -14.87 -12.59 -7.72
C VAL A 68 -13.42 -12.55 -7.27
N VAL A 69 -13.15 -12.17 -6.01
CA VAL A 69 -11.78 -11.96 -5.54
C VAL A 69 -11.04 -13.28 -5.34
N ASN A 70 -9.79 -13.33 -5.77
CA ASN A 70 -8.88 -14.41 -5.38
C ASN A 70 -7.98 -13.92 -4.24
N PHE A 71 -8.26 -14.41 -3.03
CA PHE A 71 -7.54 -14.02 -1.80
C PHE A 71 -6.06 -14.37 -1.82
N GLN A 72 -5.68 -15.53 -2.38
CA GLN A 72 -4.29 -15.96 -2.41
C GLN A 72 -3.42 -14.96 -3.15
N TRP A 73 -3.92 -14.45 -4.28
CA TRP A 73 -3.26 -13.38 -5.01
C TRP A 73 -3.38 -12.03 -4.31
N LEU A 74 -4.57 -11.65 -3.82
CA LEU A 74 -4.77 -10.34 -3.21
C LEU A 74 -3.93 -10.12 -1.95
N MET A 75 -3.61 -11.18 -1.19
CA MET A 75 -2.75 -11.09 0.01
C MET A 75 -1.31 -10.63 -0.28
N PHE A 76 -0.83 -10.72 -1.53
CA PHE A 76 0.47 -10.14 -1.89
C PHE A 76 0.42 -8.61 -2.04
N TYR A 77 -0.76 -8.05 -2.32
CA TYR A 77 -0.94 -6.65 -2.65
C TYR A 77 -0.46 -5.70 -1.53
N PRO A 78 -0.83 -5.87 -0.24
CA PRO A 78 -0.42 -4.93 0.81
C PRO A 78 1.10 -4.80 0.95
N CYS A 79 1.82 -5.92 0.84
CA CYS A 79 3.27 -5.94 0.94
C CYS A 79 3.94 -5.24 -0.24
N VAL A 80 3.55 -5.58 -1.48
CA VAL A 80 4.11 -4.97 -2.69
C VAL A 80 3.81 -3.47 -2.73
N TYR A 81 2.56 -3.10 -2.44
CA TYR A 81 2.10 -1.72 -2.50
C TYR A 81 2.80 -0.83 -1.46
N MET A 82 2.85 -1.25 -0.18
CA MET A 82 3.52 -0.48 0.87
C MET A 82 5.04 -0.44 0.69
N PHE A 83 5.65 -1.53 0.20
CA PHE A 83 7.08 -1.55 -0.07
C PHE A 83 7.46 -0.65 -1.25
N ALA A 84 6.69 -0.66 -2.34
CA ALA A 84 6.92 0.24 -3.47
C ALA A 84 6.80 1.71 -3.04
N MET A 85 5.81 2.03 -2.20
CA MET A 85 5.63 3.37 -1.65
C MET A 85 6.79 3.78 -0.73
N TRP A 86 7.25 2.89 0.15
CA TRP A 86 8.44 3.12 0.98
C TRP A 86 9.70 3.34 0.13
N ASP A 87 9.94 2.49 -0.87
CA ASP A 87 11.12 2.59 -1.73
C ASP A 87 11.12 3.92 -2.50
N ALA A 88 9.97 4.36 -3.00
CA ALA A 88 9.79 5.67 -3.61
C ALA A 88 10.06 6.82 -2.62
N PHE A 89 9.50 6.75 -1.41
CA PHE A 89 9.69 7.77 -0.37
C PHE A 89 11.16 7.91 0.08
N LYS A 90 11.86 6.78 0.18
CA LYS A 90 13.28 6.72 0.52
C LYS A 90 14.16 7.31 -0.60
N ASP A 91 13.76 7.10 -1.85
CA ASP A 91 14.52 7.55 -3.03
C ASP A 91 14.18 8.99 -3.45
N ALA A 92 13.09 9.56 -2.93
CA ALA A 92 12.70 10.96 -3.10
C ALA A 92 13.67 11.94 -2.40
N GLU A 93 13.67 13.20 -2.84
CA GLU A 93 14.59 14.21 -2.31
C GLU A 93 14.46 14.45 -0.79
N GLY A 94 15.54 14.97 -0.20
CA GLY A 94 15.64 15.28 1.23
C GLY A 94 16.00 14.08 2.12
N GLU A 95 16.42 14.39 3.34
CA GLU A 95 16.87 13.38 4.31
C GLU A 95 15.76 12.38 4.66
N VAL A 96 16.15 11.11 4.83
CA VAL A 96 15.25 10.06 5.28
C VAL A 96 15.43 9.89 6.78
N ALA A 97 14.42 10.27 7.56
CA ALA A 97 14.49 10.10 9.01
C ALA A 97 14.68 8.61 9.38
N LYS A 98 15.47 8.35 10.42
CA LYS A 98 15.71 7.00 10.93
C LYS A 98 14.37 6.31 11.25
N PHE A 99 14.24 5.05 10.88
CA PHE A 99 13.05 4.22 11.11
C PHE A 99 11.76 4.65 10.38
N SER A 100 11.81 5.56 9.39
CA SER A 100 10.63 5.96 8.60
C SER A 100 9.97 4.83 7.81
N PHE A 101 10.58 3.65 7.71
CA PHE A 101 9.96 2.46 7.10
C PHE A 101 8.87 1.83 7.99
N LEU A 102 8.86 2.09 9.30
CA LEU A 102 7.97 1.42 10.25
C LEU A 102 6.48 1.65 9.97
N PRO A 103 5.99 2.88 9.69
CA PRO A 103 4.61 3.10 9.27
C PRO A 103 4.20 2.24 8.07
N PHE A 104 5.08 2.08 7.07
CA PHE A 104 4.79 1.29 5.86
C PHE A 104 4.70 -0.21 6.17
N VAL A 105 5.67 -0.74 6.92
CA VAL A 105 5.72 -2.17 7.27
C VAL A 105 4.57 -2.56 8.20
N CYS A 106 4.29 -1.76 9.23
CA CYS A 106 3.15 -2.00 10.13
C CYS A 106 1.82 -1.92 9.37
N SER A 107 1.70 -0.99 8.42
CA SER A 107 0.54 -0.91 7.54
C SER A 107 0.38 -2.15 6.67
N ALA A 108 1.46 -2.65 6.05
CA ALA A 108 1.40 -3.85 5.23
C ALA A 108 0.85 -5.05 6.01
N TYR A 109 1.37 -5.31 7.22
CA TYR A 109 0.88 -6.40 8.06
C TYR A 109 -0.56 -6.20 8.52
N SER A 110 -0.89 -4.99 8.96
CA SER A 110 -2.25 -4.68 9.45
C SER A 110 -3.29 -4.84 8.34
N VAL A 111 -3.00 -4.36 7.13
CA VAL A 111 -3.87 -4.50 5.96
C VAL A 111 -4.02 -5.98 5.56
N THR A 112 -2.93 -6.76 5.55
CA THR A 112 -3.00 -8.20 5.25
C THR A 112 -3.87 -8.94 6.27
N VAL A 113 -3.72 -8.66 7.56
CA VAL A 113 -4.58 -9.23 8.61
C VAL A 113 -6.03 -8.78 8.41
N GLY A 114 -6.27 -7.48 8.16
CA GLY A 114 -7.61 -6.95 7.87
C GLY A 114 -8.28 -7.63 6.67
N LEU A 115 -7.51 -7.98 5.64
CA LEU A 115 -7.99 -8.74 4.49
C LEU A 115 -8.37 -10.18 4.88
N MET A 116 -7.51 -10.88 5.63
CA MET A 116 -7.78 -12.24 6.11
C MET A 116 -9.04 -12.33 6.97
N TYR A 117 -9.25 -11.34 7.84
CA TYR A 117 -10.43 -11.26 8.72
C TYR A 117 -11.64 -10.60 8.05
N SER A 118 -11.53 -10.10 6.81
CA SER A 118 -12.61 -9.40 6.11
C SER A 118 -13.95 -10.16 6.04
N PRO A 119 -14.01 -11.51 5.94
CA PRO A 119 -15.28 -12.24 5.97
C PRO A 119 -15.98 -12.22 7.35
N LEU A 120 -15.20 -11.98 8.42
CA LEU A 120 -15.66 -12.03 9.81
C LEU A 120 -16.02 -10.65 10.37
N ILE A 121 -15.44 -9.58 9.81
CA ILE A 121 -15.65 -8.21 10.29
C ILE A 121 -17.02 -7.70 9.86
N LYS A 122 -17.91 -7.57 10.85
CA LYS A 122 -19.24 -6.98 10.71
C LYS A 122 -19.33 -5.71 11.53
N ILE A 123 -19.72 -4.61 10.90
CA ILE A 123 -20.04 -3.35 11.61
C ILE A 123 -21.55 -3.19 11.60
N LYS A 124 -22.17 -3.24 12.78
CA LYS A 124 -23.64 -3.13 12.93
C LYS A 124 -24.42 -4.11 12.06
N GLY A 125 -23.88 -5.32 11.85
CA GLY A 125 -24.49 -6.38 11.02
C GLY A 125 -24.11 -6.35 9.55
N VAL A 126 -23.45 -5.30 9.06
CA VAL A 126 -22.99 -5.18 7.65
C VAL A 126 -21.56 -5.68 7.53
N VAL A 127 -21.31 -6.61 6.61
CA VAL A 127 -19.96 -7.10 6.28
C VAL A 127 -19.26 -6.02 5.44
N LEU A 128 -18.04 -5.65 5.82
CA LEU A 128 -17.28 -4.63 5.09
C LEU A 128 -16.69 -5.14 3.76
N GLY A 129 -16.46 -6.45 3.66
CA GLY A 129 -15.96 -7.06 2.44
C GLY A 129 -14.44 -7.00 2.28
N PRO A 130 -13.92 -7.60 1.20
CA PRO A 130 -12.49 -7.79 0.96
C PRO A 130 -11.75 -6.49 0.61
N ILE A 131 -12.45 -5.36 0.50
CA ILE A 131 -11.87 -4.05 0.12
C ILE A 131 -11.94 -3.06 1.29
N TRP A 132 -13.13 -2.79 1.83
CA TRP A 132 -13.28 -1.79 2.89
C TRP A 132 -12.62 -2.21 4.21
N ALA A 133 -12.68 -3.49 4.59
CA ALA A 133 -12.03 -3.98 5.81
C ALA A 133 -10.51 -3.76 5.81
N PRO A 134 -9.74 -4.21 4.79
CA PRO A 134 -8.31 -3.93 4.73
C PRO A 134 -7.99 -2.44 4.60
N MET A 135 -8.80 -1.65 3.89
CA MET A 135 -8.62 -0.19 3.83
C MET A 135 -8.73 0.47 5.22
N LEU A 136 -9.69 0.04 6.05
CA LEU A 136 -9.80 0.53 7.42
C LEU A 136 -8.68 0.02 8.32
N ALA A 137 -8.18 -1.19 8.07
CA ALA A 137 -7.02 -1.75 8.77
C ALA A 137 -5.70 -1.02 8.48
N LEU A 138 -5.65 -0.16 7.46
CA LEU A 138 -4.52 0.75 7.24
C LEU A 138 -4.33 1.72 8.41
N LEU A 139 -5.43 2.26 8.97
CA LEU A 139 -5.40 3.27 10.02
C LEU A 139 -4.66 2.80 11.30
N PRO A 140 -5.01 1.64 11.91
CA PRO A 140 -4.26 1.13 13.05
C PRO A 140 -2.82 0.78 12.68
N GLY A 141 -2.55 0.29 11.46
CA GLY A 141 -1.20 -0.01 11.00
C GLY A 141 -0.29 1.22 10.96
N LEU A 142 -0.78 2.32 10.39
CA LEU A 142 -0.07 3.61 10.39
C LEU A 142 0.13 4.13 11.80
N PHE A 143 -0.93 4.14 12.62
CA PHE A 143 -0.86 4.60 14.01
C PHE A 143 0.19 3.84 14.81
N ILE A 144 0.13 2.51 14.80
CA ILE A 144 1.10 1.64 15.48
C ILE A 144 2.50 1.90 14.95
N GLY A 145 2.68 1.98 13.63
CA GLY A 145 4.00 2.22 13.04
C GLY A 145 4.61 3.58 13.43
N PHE A 146 3.81 4.64 13.50
CA PHE A 146 4.28 5.95 13.98
C PHE A 146 4.58 5.95 15.48
N VAL A 147 3.79 5.25 16.29
CA VAL A 147 4.05 5.07 17.73
C VAL A 147 5.38 4.35 17.92
N ILE A 148 5.58 3.18 17.28
CA ILE A 148 6.83 2.42 17.38
C ILE A 148 8.01 3.27 16.91
N MET A 149 7.87 3.97 15.76
CA MET A 149 8.91 4.85 15.25
C MET A 149 9.31 5.95 16.24
N THR A 150 8.33 6.55 16.91
CA THR A 150 8.57 7.60 17.92
C THR A 150 9.28 7.02 19.14
N VAL A 151 8.79 5.90 19.67
CA VAL A 151 9.38 5.21 20.82
C VAL A 151 10.82 4.79 20.55
N VAL A 152 11.08 4.11 19.43
CA VAL A 152 12.44 3.64 19.09
C VAL A 152 13.40 4.81 18.86
N LYS A 153 12.93 5.93 18.28
CA LYS A 153 13.74 7.15 18.15
C LYS A 153 14.13 7.74 19.50
N ILE A 154 13.25 7.70 20.50
CA ILE A 154 13.55 8.19 21.86
C ILE A 154 14.67 7.35 22.48
N PHE A 155 14.61 6.02 22.37
CA PHE A 155 15.63 5.11 22.93
C PHE A 155 16.93 5.04 22.13
N SER A 156 16.92 5.49 20.87
CA SER A 156 18.10 5.50 19.98
C SER A 156 18.85 6.84 19.95
N ARG A 157 18.45 7.79 20.79
CA ARG A 157 19.15 9.06 21.06
C ARG A 157 20.10 8.86 22.22
#